data_AF-A0A928TC54-F1
#
_entry.id   AF-A0A928TC54-F1
#
_cell.length_a   1.000
_cell.length_b   1.000
_cell.length_c   1.000
_cell.angle_alpha   90.00
_cell.angle_beta   90.00
_cell.angle_gamma   90.00
#
_symmetry.space_group_name_H-M   'P 1'
#
loop_
_entity.id
_entity.type
_entity.pdbx_description
1 polymer ?
#
loop_
_entity_poly.entity_id
_entity_poly.type
_entity_poly.pdbx_seq_one_letter_code
_entity_poly.pdbx_strand_id
1 'polypeptide(L)'
;MFHTSIPFGYTVIYLVLLGSIVTGGLLLLVGFWKRIRTLKRLGAFLATSGVGLLSADAYFNSLMDWNPLIRSDELITGTWADERETITLHPDHRVDYHSWNEGFSGIWSRSDWNLKLQAEGVDSQMRFVSYDGELRLMTNPPDDPDGWNGVVGLERVLEDAQR
;
A
#
# COMPACT_ATOMS: atom_id res chain seq x y z
N MET A 1 6.65 6.77 -0.69
CA MET A 1 6.48 7.11 0.74
C MET A 1 7.86 7.43 1.32
N PHE A 2 8.01 8.56 2.02
CA PHE A 2 9.28 8.94 2.66
C PHE A 2 9.42 8.20 3.99
N HIS A 3 9.96 6.98 3.98
CA HIS A 3 10.10 6.19 5.19
C HIS A 3 11.28 6.67 6.05
N THR A 4 11.03 6.91 7.33
CA THR A 4 12.08 7.17 8.32
C THR A 4 11.89 6.25 9.52
N SER A 5 12.95 5.59 9.96
CA SER A 5 13.00 4.76 11.18
C SER A 5 12.95 5.58 12.49
N ILE A 6 12.67 6.88 12.39
CA ILE A 6 12.66 7.81 13.52
C ILE A 6 11.21 7.99 13.97
N PRO A 7 10.86 7.70 15.24
CA PRO A 7 9.55 8.05 15.76
C PRO A 7 9.33 9.56 15.54
N PHE A 8 8.18 9.94 14.97
CA PHE A 8 7.81 11.31 14.55
C PHE A 8 8.47 11.87 13.28
N GLY A 9 9.26 11.11 12.53
CA GLY A 9 9.89 11.63 11.31
C GLY A 9 8.89 12.11 10.26
N TYR A 10 7.75 11.41 10.10
CA TYR A 10 6.65 11.87 9.25
C TYR A 10 6.08 13.20 9.72
N THR A 11 5.84 13.37 11.03
CA THR A 11 5.34 14.63 11.60
C THR A 11 6.25 15.80 11.27
N VAL A 12 7.58 15.60 11.38
CA VAL A 12 8.56 16.64 11.01
C VAL A 12 8.49 16.95 9.52
N ILE A 13 8.40 15.94 8.65
CA ILE A 13 8.26 16.14 7.20
C ILE A 13 6.98 16.94 6.88
N TYR A 14 5.84 16.58 7.47
CA TYR A 14 4.59 17.31 7.28
C TYR A 14 4.66 18.76 7.79
N LEU A 15 5.33 19.01 8.92
CA LEU A 15 5.55 20.36 9.41
C LEU A 15 6.46 21.18 8.48
N VAL A 16 7.49 20.57 7.90
CA VAL A 16 8.36 21.22 6.92
C VAL A 16 7.59 21.55 5.64
N LEU A 17 6.77 20.62 5.14
CA LEU A 17 5.93 20.85 3.96
C LEU A 17 4.88 21.94 4.22
N LEU A 18 4.22 21.92 5.38
CA LEU A 18 3.29 22.97 5.76
C LEU A 18 3.99 24.33 5.87
N GLY A 19 5.17 24.35 6.50
CA GLY A 19 6.01 25.54 6.61
C GLY A 19 6.43 26.08 5.24
N SER A 20 6.76 25.22 4.27
CA SER A 20 7.12 25.63 2.92
C SER A 20 5.92 26.25 2.18
N ILE A 21 4.72 25.69 2.34
CA ILE A 21 3.49 26.21 1.75
C ILE A 21 3.15 27.58 2.33
N VAL A 22 3.15 27.72 3.66
CA VAL A 22 2.84 28.98 4.34
C VAL A 22 3.87 30.06 3.98
N THR A 23 5.17 29.73 4.06
CA THR A 23 6.24 30.67 3.71
C THR A 23 6.18 31.05 2.24
N GLY A 24 5.92 30.08 1.35
CA GLY A 24 5.75 30.31 -0.08
C GLY A 24 4.58 31.27 -0.39
N GLY A 25 3.44 31.06 0.28
CA GLY A 25 2.27 31.94 0.19
C GLY A 25 2.56 33.36 0.67
N LEU A 26 3.25 33.52 1.80
CA LEU A 26 3.66 34.85 2.31
C LEU A 26 4.61 35.57 1.35
N LEU A 27 5.62 34.87 0.81
CA LEU A 27 6.55 35.45 -0.17
C LEU A 27 5.84 35.86 -1.47
N LEU A 28 4.85 35.08 -1.91
CA LEU A 28 3.99 35.44 -3.03
C LEU A 28 3.23 36.73 -2.74
N LEU A 29 2.52 36.82 -1.60
CA LEU A 29 1.74 37.99 -1.20
C LEU A 29 2.63 39.25 -1.12
N VAL A 30 3.77 39.16 -0.44
CA VAL A 30 4.73 40.27 -0.34
C VAL A 30 5.29 40.62 -1.73
N GLY A 31 5.62 39.62 -2.54
CA GLY A 31 6.12 39.81 -3.91
C GLY A 31 5.10 40.49 -4.82
N PHE A 32 3.80 40.20 -4.66
CA PHE A 32 2.72 40.92 -5.35
C PHE A 32 2.62 42.37 -4.86
N TRP A 33 2.59 42.59 -3.55
CA TRP A 33 2.41 43.92 -2.98
C TRP A 33 3.59 44.87 -3.28
N LYS A 34 4.82 44.36 -3.17
CA LYS A 34 6.06 45.11 -3.44
C LYS A 34 6.51 45.04 -4.91
N ARG A 35 5.77 44.34 -5.77
CA ARG A 35 6.08 44.13 -7.20
C ARG A 35 7.45 43.48 -7.48
N ILE A 36 8.00 42.70 -6.55
CA ILE A 36 9.32 42.06 -6.66
C ILE A 36 9.20 40.70 -7.36
N ARG A 37 9.76 40.55 -8.57
CA ARG A 37 9.62 39.32 -9.39
C ARG A 37 10.28 38.08 -8.77
N THR A 38 11.44 38.23 -8.14
CA THR A 38 12.18 37.12 -7.53
C THR A 38 11.42 36.49 -6.36
N LEU A 39 10.83 37.31 -5.48
CA LEU A 39 10.00 36.84 -4.37
C LEU A 39 8.79 36.04 -4.86
N LYS A 40 8.14 36.48 -5.94
CA LYS A 40 7.01 35.73 -6.53
C LYS A 40 7.44 34.35 -7.00
N ARG A 41 8.59 34.25 -7.69
CA ARG A 41 9.11 32.97 -8.21
C ARG A 41 9.49 32.02 -7.07
N LEU A 42 10.19 32.52 -6.06
CA LEU A 42 10.58 31.73 -4.90
C LEU A 42 9.35 31.26 -4.11
N GLY A 43 8.40 32.17 -3.88
CA GLY A 43 7.16 31.85 -3.19
C GLY A 43 6.31 30.83 -3.93
N ALA A 44 6.18 30.99 -5.27
CA ALA A 44 5.51 30.02 -6.13
C ALA A 44 6.17 28.65 -6.02
N PHE A 45 7.49 28.57 -6.19
CA PHE A 45 8.23 27.33 -6.12
C PHE A 45 8.01 26.58 -4.80
N LEU A 46 8.17 27.27 -3.66
CA LEU A 46 7.97 26.68 -2.33
C LEU A 46 6.53 26.20 -2.12
N ALA A 47 5.54 27.01 -2.50
CA ALA A 47 4.14 26.64 -2.36
C ALA A 47 3.77 25.45 -3.25
N THR A 48 4.18 25.47 -4.52
CA THR A 48 3.85 24.39 -5.47
C THR A 48 4.57 23.09 -5.15
N SER A 49 5.82 23.13 -4.65
CA SER A 49 6.53 21.92 -4.27
C SER A 49 5.92 21.28 -3.03
N GLY A 50 5.57 22.09 -2.01
CA GLY A 50 4.87 21.60 -0.82
C GLY A 50 3.52 20.98 -1.16
N VAL A 51 2.68 21.68 -1.91
CA VAL A 51 1.37 21.15 -2.35
C VAL A 51 1.54 19.91 -3.23
N GLY A 52 2.49 19.92 -4.17
CA GLY A 52 2.74 18.79 -5.07
C GLY A 52 3.15 17.53 -4.33
N LEU A 53 4.03 17.64 -3.34
CA LEU A 53 4.46 16.50 -2.52
C LEU A 53 3.32 15.96 -1.64
N LEU A 54 2.53 16.83 -1.00
CA LEU A 54 1.36 16.39 -0.24
C LEU A 54 0.30 15.73 -1.12
N SER A 55 0.09 16.26 -2.32
CA SER A 55 -0.88 15.69 -3.27
C SER A 55 -0.43 14.32 -3.77
N ALA A 56 0.87 14.16 -4.06
CA ALA A 56 1.43 12.88 -4.45
C ALA A 56 1.30 11.85 -3.31
N ASP A 57 1.62 12.24 -2.08
CA ASP A 57 1.47 11.36 -0.91
C ASP A 57 0.01 10.93 -0.71
N ALA A 58 -0.93 11.88 -0.75
CA ALA A 58 -2.36 11.59 -0.66
C ALA A 58 -2.83 10.65 -1.78
N TYR A 59 -2.34 10.84 -3.02
CA TYR A 59 -2.64 9.96 -4.14
C TYR A 59 -2.14 8.54 -3.88
N PHE A 60 -0.87 8.36 -3.52
CA PHE A 60 -0.32 7.02 -3.26
C PHE A 60 -1.00 6.32 -2.08
N ASN A 61 -1.35 7.06 -1.03
CA ASN A 61 -2.11 6.53 0.10
C ASN A 61 -3.54 6.14 -0.31
N SER A 62 -4.14 6.83 -1.28
CA SER A 62 -5.47 6.47 -1.78
C SER A 62 -5.48 5.20 -2.63
N LEU A 63 -4.33 4.79 -3.18
CA LEU A 63 -4.22 3.55 -3.96
C LEU A 63 -4.30 2.31 -3.08
N MET A 64 -3.86 2.39 -1.82
CA MET A 64 -3.77 1.24 -0.92
C MET A 64 -4.87 1.28 0.14
N ASP A 65 -5.74 0.27 0.14
CA ASP A 65 -6.63 -0.01 1.25
C ASP A 65 -6.16 -1.28 1.97
N TRP A 66 -5.69 -1.08 3.20
CA TRP A 66 -5.20 -2.14 4.08
C TRP A 66 -6.30 -3.04 4.63
N ASN A 67 -7.56 -2.59 4.62
CA ASN A 67 -8.69 -3.25 5.27
C ASN A 67 -9.85 -3.42 4.27
N PRO A 68 -9.62 -4.06 3.11
CA PRO A 68 -10.67 -4.17 2.11
C PRO A 68 -11.86 -4.97 2.65
N LEU A 69 -13.07 -4.54 2.28
CA LEU A 69 -14.30 -5.25 2.66
C LEU A 69 -14.45 -6.53 1.82
N ILE A 70 -14.17 -7.68 2.43
CA ILE A 70 -14.36 -9.01 1.79
C ILE A 70 -15.68 -9.62 2.28
N ARG A 71 -16.69 -9.58 1.41
CA ARG A 71 -18.07 -9.98 1.74
C ARG A 71 -18.29 -11.49 1.80
N SER A 72 -17.48 -12.26 1.07
CA SER A 72 -17.60 -13.71 1.00
C SER A 72 -16.25 -14.36 0.65
N ASP A 73 -16.13 -15.62 0.99
CA ASP A 73 -14.94 -16.42 0.67
C ASP A 73 -14.82 -16.70 -0.84
N GLU A 74 -15.94 -16.74 -1.57
CA GLU A 74 -15.95 -16.87 -3.04
C GLU A 74 -15.15 -15.77 -3.77
N LEU A 75 -15.00 -14.59 -3.15
CA LEU A 75 -14.21 -13.49 -3.72
C LEU A 75 -12.71 -13.76 -3.63
N ILE A 76 -12.27 -14.60 -2.68
CA ILE A 76 -10.85 -14.87 -2.43
C ILE A 76 -10.41 -16.27 -2.86
N THR A 77 -11.34 -17.19 -3.07
CA THR A 77 -11.02 -18.53 -3.58
C THR A 77 -10.47 -18.44 -5.01
N GLY A 78 -9.60 -19.38 -5.36
CA GLY A 78 -8.86 -19.41 -6.61
C GLY A 78 -7.35 -19.25 -6.40
N THR A 79 -6.64 -19.01 -7.50
CA THR A 79 -5.18 -18.96 -7.51
C THR A 79 -4.68 -17.52 -7.45
N TRP A 80 -3.68 -17.32 -6.60
CA TRP A 80 -2.95 -16.08 -6.38
C TRP A 80 -1.48 -16.34 -6.70
N ALA A 81 -0.86 -15.55 -7.56
CA ALA A 81 0.51 -15.80 -7.97
C ALA A 81 1.29 -14.53 -8.32
N ASP A 82 2.60 -14.66 -8.31
CA ASP A 82 3.56 -13.77 -8.96
C ASP A 82 4.67 -14.60 -9.64
N GLU A 83 5.81 -14.01 -9.95
CA GLU A 83 6.94 -14.73 -10.56
C GLU A 83 7.64 -15.72 -9.61
N ARG A 84 7.33 -15.72 -8.31
CA ARG A 84 8.07 -16.45 -7.27
C ARG A 84 7.24 -17.47 -6.53
N GLU A 85 5.98 -17.15 -6.24
CA GLU A 85 5.11 -18.00 -5.45
C GLU A 85 3.68 -18.09 -6.03
N THR A 86 2.99 -19.15 -5.66
CA THR A 86 1.62 -19.44 -6.07
C THR A 86 0.86 -20.05 -4.90
N ILE A 87 -0.34 -19.54 -4.66
CA ILE A 87 -1.25 -19.97 -3.59
C ILE A 87 -2.62 -20.24 -4.19
N THR A 88 -3.14 -21.45 -4.03
CA THR A 88 -4.49 -21.79 -4.45
C THR A 88 -5.36 -22.01 -3.23
N LEU A 89 -6.40 -21.17 -3.08
CA LEU A 89 -7.39 -21.25 -2.01
C LEU A 89 -8.64 -21.95 -2.53
N HIS A 90 -8.85 -23.19 -2.10
CA HIS A 90 -9.98 -24.00 -2.53
C HIS A 90 -11.25 -23.66 -1.72
N PRO A 91 -12.45 -23.76 -2.32
CA PRO A 91 -13.72 -23.50 -1.63
C PRO A 91 -14.00 -24.41 -0.43
N ASP A 92 -13.36 -25.57 -0.35
CA ASP A 92 -13.48 -26.52 0.76
C ASP A 92 -12.49 -26.24 1.91
N HIS A 93 -11.97 -25.01 1.99
CA HIS A 93 -10.97 -24.56 2.96
C HIS A 93 -9.61 -25.27 2.87
N ARG A 94 -9.29 -25.95 1.76
CA ARG A 94 -7.94 -26.46 1.49
C ARG A 94 -7.07 -25.41 0.82
N VAL A 95 -5.77 -25.43 1.10
CA VAL A 95 -4.77 -24.58 0.44
C VAL A 95 -3.67 -25.43 -0.17
N ASP A 96 -3.21 -25.03 -1.36
CA ASP A 96 -1.95 -25.48 -1.94
C ASP A 96 -1.02 -24.27 -2.12
N TYR A 97 0.13 -24.31 -1.47
CA TYR A 97 1.17 -23.27 -1.52
C TYR A 97 2.41 -23.80 -2.22
N HIS A 98 2.98 -23.02 -3.12
CA HIS A 98 4.23 -23.32 -3.81
C HIS A 98 5.09 -22.07 -3.93
N SER A 99 6.37 -22.17 -3.56
CA SER A 99 7.37 -21.11 -3.71
C SER A 99 8.69 -21.73 -4.11
N TRP A 100 9.12 -21.48 -5.35
CA TRP A 100 10.31 -22.03 -6.00
C TRP A 100 10.58 -23.54 -5.80
N ASN A 101 11.11 -23.94 -4.63
CA ASN A 101 11.50 -25.31 -4.30
C ASN A 101 10.75 -25.90 -3.10
N GLU A 102 9.90 -25.11 -2.45
CA GLU A 102 9.15 -25.50 -1.28
C GLU A 102 7.65 -25.38 -1.55
N GLY A 103 6.87 -26.13 -0.80
CA GLY A 103 5.43 -26.12 -0.92
C GLY A 103 4.79 -26.96 0.16
N PHE A 104 3.54 -26.66 0.45
CA PHE A 104 2.75 -27.42 1.38
C PHE A 104 1.29 -27.40 0.96
N SER A 105 0.56 -28.43 1.38
CA SER A 105 -0.88 -28.45 1.34
C SER A 105 -1.42 -28.44 2.76
N GLY A 106 -2.51 -27.72 2.98
CA GLY A 106 -3.07 -27.55 4.32
C GLY A 106 -4.49 -27.04 4.28
N ILE A 107 -4.87 -26.36 5.35
CA ILE A 107 -6.15 -25.66 5.46
C ILE A 107 -5.94 -24.15 5.54
N TRP A 108 -6.92 -23.40 5.05
CA TRP A 108 -6.97 -21.96 5.23
C TRP A 108 -8.24 -21.54 5.95
N SER A 109 -8.15 -20.45 6.69
CA SER A 109 -9.30 -19.77 7.30
C SER A 109 -9.13 -18.26 7.18
N ARG A 110 -10.24 -17.52 7.18
CA ARG A 110 -10.24 -16.07 7.05
C ARG A 110 -10.89 -15.42 8.27
N SER A 111 -10.32 -14.31 8.71
CA SER A 111 -10.93 -13.36 9.64
C SER A 111 -10.81 -11.96 9.03
N ASP A 112 -11.92 -11.42 8.55
CA ASP A 112 -11.98 -10.15 7.80
C ASP A 112 -11.05 -10.17 6.57
N TRP A 113 -9.97 -9.39 6.58
CA TRP A 113 -8.93 -9.35 5.54
C TRP A 113 -7.70 -10.20 5.87
N ASN A 114 -7.65 -10.84 7.05
CA ASN A 114 -6.53 -11.69 7.42
C ASN A 114 -6.81 -13.13 6.99
N LEU A 115 -5.82 -13.76 6.37
CA LEU A 115 -5.82 -15.15 5.94
C LEU A 115 -4.84 -15.92 6.82
N LYS A 116 -5.30 -17.03 7.39
CA LYS A 116 -4.46 -17.95 8.16
C LYS A 116 -4.29 -19.25 7.39
N LEU A 117 -3.05 -19.69 7.18
CA LEU A 117 -2.70 -20.97 6.58
C LEU A 117 -2.16 -21.90 7.67
N GLN A 118 -2.64 -23.15 7.69
CA GLN A 118 -2.21 -24.15 8.66
C GLN A 118 -1.89 -25.48 7.95
N ALA A 119 -0.71 -26.02 8.23
CA ALA A 119 -0.28 -27.35 7.80
C ALA A 119 0.60 -27.99 8.89
N GLU A 120 1.06 -29.22 8.69
CA GLU A 120 2.00 -29.84 9.63
C GLU A 120 3.29 -29.02 9.73
N GLY A 121 3.56 -28.46 10.92
CA GLY A 121 4.73 -27.60 11.16
C GLY A 121 4.63 -26.19 10.57
N VAL A 122 3.50 -25.80 9.99
CA VAL A 122 3.29 -24.48 9.36
C VAL A 122 2.09 -23.78 9.99
N ASP A 123 2.33 -22.57 10.52
CA ASP A 123 1.30 -21.60 10.89
C ASP A 123 1.72 -20.23 10.33
N SER A 124 1.04 -19.80 9.27
CA SER A 124 1.37 -18.57 8.54
C SER A 124 0.17 -17.63 8.47
N GLN A 125 0.44 -16.33 8.61
CA GLN A 125 -0.55 -15.28 8.49
C GLN A 125 -0.24 -14.44 7.26
N MET A 126 -1.26 -14.25 6.45
CA MET A 126 -1.26 -13.44 5.23
C MET A 126 -2.40 -12.44 5.31
N ARG A 127 -2.39 -11.47 4.40
CA ARG A 127 -3.38 -10.39 4.41
C ARG A 127 -3.84 -10.04 3.02
N PHE A 128 -5.15 -9.90 2.85
CA PHE A 128 -5.70 -9.26 1.67
C PHE A 128 -5.63 -7.74 1.82
N VAL A 129 -5.15 -7.08 0.77
CA VAL A 129 -5.16 -5.62 0.62
C VAL A 129 -5.78 -5.28 -0.72
N SER A 130 -6.29 -4.06 -0.88
CA SER A 130 -6.69 -3.56 -2.19
C SER A 130 -5.65 -2.54 -2.65
N TYR A 131 -5.10 -2.73 -3.84
CA TYR A 131 -4.17 -1.81 -4.48
C TYR A 131 -4.72 -1.38 -5.83
N ASP A 132 -4.92 -0.07 -6.01
CA ASP A 132 -5.52 0.53 -7.22
C ASP A 132 -6.88 -0.09 -7.59
N GLY A 133 -7.68 -0.43 -6.56
CA GLY A 133 -8.99 -1.07 -6.71
C GLY A 133 -8.97 -2.58 -6.96
N GLU A 134 -7.78 -3.20 -7.04
CA GLU A 134 -7.62 -4.64 -7.21
C GLU A 134 -7.28 -5.32 -5.89
N LEU A 135 -7.92 -6.46 -5.61
CA LEU A 135 -7.58 -7.27 -4.44
C LEU A 135 -6.23 -7.98 -4.67
N ARG A 136 -5.39 -7.99 -3.63
CA ARG A 136 -4.03 -8.54 -3.60
C ARG A 136 -3.82 -9.35 -2.34
N LEU A 137 -2.97 -10.38 -2.39
CA LEU A 137 -2.64 -11.23 -1.24
C LEU A 137 -1.19 -11.01 -0.79
N MET A 138 -1.01 -10.29 0.32
CA MET A 138 0.29 -10.03 0.93
C MET A 138 0.71 -11.23 1.80
N THR A 139 1.77 -11.93 1.41
CA THR A 139 2.25 -13.16 2.04
C THR A 139 3.11 -12.93 3.28
N ASN A 140 3.66 -11.72 3.43
CA ASN A 140 4.42 -11.29 4.60
C ASN A 140 4.02 -9.86 5.00
N PRO A 141 2.82 -9.67 5.57
CA PRO A 141 2.35 -8.34 5.96
C PRO A 141 3.20 -7.79 7.11
N PRO A 142 3.50 -6.47 7.12
CA PRO A 142 4.16 -5.86 8.26
C PRO A 142 3.23 -5.85 9.48
N ASP A 143 3.79 -5.88 10.69
CA ASP A 143 3.03 -5.76 11.94
C ASP A 143 2.23 -4.45 12.02
N ASP A 144 2.79 -3.38 11.42
CA ASP A 144 2.20 -2.05 11.32
C ASP A 144 2.17 -1.62 9.84
N PRO A 145 1.02 -1.16 9.30
CA PRO A 145 0.92 -0.57 7.97
C PRO A 145 1.97 0.52 7.68
N ASP A 146 2.39 1.28 8.69
CA ASP A 146 3.43 2.32 8.55
C ASP A 146 4.82 1.73 8.25
N GLY A 147 5.02 0.44 8.56
CA GLY A 147 6.23 -0.35 8.28
C GLY A 147 6.25 -0.99 6.89
N TRP A 148 5.26 -0.72 6.05
CA TRP A 148 5.19 -1.29 4.70
C TRP A 148 6.36 -0.87 3.82
N ASN A 149 6.92 -1.82 3.09
CA ASN A 149 8.11 -1.65 2.25
C ASN A 149 7.80 -1.47 0.75
N GLY A 150 6.52 -1.34 0.37
CA GLY A 150 6.09 -1.20 -1.01
C GLY A 150 5.71 -2.51 -1.72
N VAL A 151 5.86 -3.67 -1.07
CA VAL A 151 5.45 -4.96 -1.66
C VAL A 151 3.93 -5.11 -1.55
N VAL A 152 3.25 -5.18 -2.69
CA VAL A 152 1.77 -5.22 -2.76
C VAL A 152 1.20 -6.62 -2.55
N GLY A 153 2.00 -7.66 -2.81
CA GLY A 153 1.60 -9.06 -2.71
C GLY A 153 1.20 -9.67 -4.05
N LEU A 154 0.60 -10.86 -3.98
CA LEU A 154 0.24 -11.68 -5.12
C LEU A 154 -1.01 -11.17 -5.83
N GLU A 155 -1.06 -11.39 -7.13
CA GLU A 155 -2.19 -11.06 -7.97
C GLU A 155 -3.10 -12.26 -8.13
N ARG A 156 -4.42 -12.04 -8.24
CA ARG A 156 -5.34 -13.13 -8.57
C ARG A 156 -5.11 -13.53 -10.02
N VAL A 157 -4.80 -14.80 -10.25
CA VAL A 157 -4.74 -15.37 -11.59
C VAL A 157 -6.18 -15.50 -12.07
N LEU A 158 -6.57 -14.64 -13.00
CA LEU A 158 -7.80 -14.84 -13.75
C LEU A 158 -7.55 -16.06 -14.64
N GLU A 159 -8.30 -17.14 -14.43
CA GLU A 159 -8.40 -18.19 -15.44
C GLU A 159 -9.04 -17.54 -16.67
N ASP A 160 -8.20 -17.00 -17.56
CA ASP A 160 -8.63 -16.68 -18.91
C ASP A 160 -9.27 -17.93 -19.46
N ALA A 161 -10.57 -17.79 -19.76
CA ALA A 161 -11.41 -18.84 -20.27
C ALA A 161 -10.67 -19.63 -21.34
N GLN A 162 -10.25 -20.86 -21.01
CA GLN A 162 -10.01 -21.89 -21.99
C GLN A 162 -11.35 -22.18 -22.68
N ARG A 163 -11.70 -21.33 -23.64
CA ARG A 163 -12.75 -21.51 -24.63
C ARG A 163 -12.12 -21.58 -26.00
#